data_AF-A0AAW0BVW2-F1
#
_entry.id   AF-A0AAW0BVW2-F1
#
_cell.length_a   1.000
_cell.length_b   1.000
_cell.length_c   1.000
_cell.angle_alpha   90.00
_cell.angle_beta   90.00
_cell.angle_gamma   90.00
#
_symmetry.space_group_name_H-M   'P 1'
#
loop_
_entity.id
_entity.type
_entity.pdbx_description
1 polymer ?
#
loop_
_entity_poly.entity_id
_entity_poly.type
_entity_poly.pdbx_seq_one_letter_code
_entity_poly.pdbx_strand_id
1 'polypeptide(L)'
;MGFPPGVSALLAEITHNDTYRNAAMEAAEFIFSHLLNAQGVVLDTIKADTCTPSEEGAHSYNAGFFLEGLAILASFTKNSTLEQR
;
A
#
# COMPACT_ATOMS: atom_id res chain seq x y z
N MET A 1 1.59 8.34 11.56
CA MET A 1 1.24 6.90 11.53
C MET A 1 1.43 6.45 10.10
N GLY A 2 2.30 5.48 9.83
CA GLY A 2 2.56 4.98 8.47
C GLY A 2 1.50 3.99 8.02
N PHE A 3 1.17 4.00 6.74
CA PHE A 3 0.27 3.01 6.15
C PHE A 3 0.97 1.62 6.16
N PRO A 4 0.24 0.50 6.39
CA PRO A 4 0.83 -0.84 6.53
C PRO A 4 1.88 -1.30 5.48
N PRO A 5 1.75 -1.01 4.16
CA PRO A 5 2.76 -1.41 3.19
C PRO A 5 4.09 -0.67 3.38
N GLY A 6 4.07 0.61 3.80
CA GLY A 6 5.30 1.41 3.94
C GLY A 6 6.22 0.89 5.05
N VAL A 7 5.66 0.54 6.20
CA VAL A 7 6.45 0.00 7.33
C VAL A 7 7.03 -1.37 6.99
N SER A 8 6.22 -2.25 6.40
CA SER A 8 6.67 -3.58 5.98
C SER A 8 7.72 -3.50 4.87
N ALA A 9 7.60 -2.56 3.93
CA ALA A 9 8.59 -2.33 2.88
C ALA A 9 9.95 -1.90 3.45
N LEU A 10 9.96 -0.93 4.38
CA LEU A 10 11.17 -0.50 5.08
C LEU A 10 11.83 -1.63 5.87
N LEU A 11 11.03 -2.40 6.60
CA LEU A 11 11.55 -3.56 7.34
C LEU A 11 12.13 -4.61 6.39
N ALA A 12 11.50 -4.87 5.25
CA ALA A 12 12.02 -5.78 4.24
C ALA A 12 13.35 -5.29 3.66
N GLU A 13 13.47 -4.00 3.37
CA GLU A 13 14.69 -3.39 2.85
C GLU A 13 15.86 -3.51 3.83
N ILE A 14 15.63 -3.19 5.12
CA ILE A 14 16.69 -3.18 6.15
C ILE A 14 17.07 -4.59 6.60
N THR A 15 16.10 -5.51 6.69
CA THR A 15 16.34 -6.84 7.28
C THR A 15 16.55 -7.94 6.25
N HIS A 16 16.26 -7.68 4.96
CA HIS A 16 16.24 -8.67 3.89
C HIS A 16 15.37 -9.90 4.21
N ASN A 17 14.32 -9.72 5.01
CA ASN A 17 13.44 -10.80 5.45
C ASN A 17 12.19 -10.88 4.54
N ASP A 18 12.01 -12.04 3.90
CA ASP A 18 10.88 -12.31 3.01
C ASP A 18 9.51 -12.18 3.69
N THR A 19 9.44 -12.35 5.01
CA THR A 19 8.19 -12.16 5.77
C THR A 19 7.67 -10.74 5.63
N TYR A 20 8.55 -9.74 5.78
CA TYR A 20 8.16 -8.33 5.65
C TYR A 20 7.92 -7.96 4.18
N ARG A 21 8.69 -8.55 3.26
CA ARG A 21 8.47 -8.37 1.82
C ARG A 21 7.08 -8.85 1.40
N ASN A 22 6.71 -10.07 1.78
CA ASN A 22 5.42 -10.65 1.48
C ASN A 22 4.29 -9.82 2.12
N ALA A 23 4.45 -9.43 3.39
CA ALA A 23 3.48 -8.58 4.08
C ALA A 23 3.27 -7.23 3.37
N ALA A 24 4.34 -6.62 2.86
CA ALA A 24 4.26 -5.36 2.12
C ALA A 24 3.55 -5.54 0.76
N MET A 25 3.81 -6.64 0.05
CA MET A 25 3.14 -6.96 -1.22
C MET A 25 1.64 -7.20 -1.03
N GLU A 26 1.26 -8.03 -0.05
CA GLU A 26 -0.14 -8.32 0.28
C GLU A 26 -0.89 -7.05 0.72
N ALA A 27 -0.25 -6.19 1.53
CA ALA A 27 -0.82 -4.92 1.94
C ALA A 27 -1.02 -3.96 0.76
N ALA A 28 -0.07 -3.91 -0.18
CA ALA A 28 -0.22 -3.10 -1.39
C ALA A 28 -1.35 -3.61 -2.30
N GLU A 29 -1.45 -4.92 -2.48
CA GLU A 29 -2.52 -5.56 -3.26
C GLU A 29 -3.90 -5.30 -2.64
N PHE A 30 -4.01 -5.33 -1.31
CA PHE A 30 -5.24 -4.98 -0.61
C PHE A 30 -5.69 -3.55 -0.92
N ILE A 31 -4.76 -2.59 -0.94
CA ILE A 31 -5.07 -1.19 -1.23
C ILE A 31 -5.54 -1.03 -2.67
N PHE A 32 -4.83 -1.64 -3.63
CA PHE A 32 -5.25 -1.63 -5.03
C PHE A 32 -6.65 -2.23 -5.23
N SER A 33 -6.96 -3.29 -4.50
CA SER A 33 -8.21 -4.04 -4.68
C SER A 33 -9.42 -3.40 -3.99
N HIS A 34 -9.19 -2.72 -2.87
CA HIS A 34 -10.29 -2.31 -2.00
C HIS A 34 -10.28 -0.83 -1.63
N LEU A 35 -9.14 -0.15 -1.66
CA LEU A 35 -9.04 1.25 -1.22
C LEU A 35 -8.69 2.21 -2.35
N LEU A 36 -8.60 1.74 -3.59
CA LEU A 36 -8.46 2.60 -4.77
C LEU A 36 -9.84 2.82 -5.40
N ASN A 37 -10.29 4.07 -5.49
CA ASN A 37 -11.50 4.38 -6.25
C ASN A 37 -11.23 4.48 -7.76
N ALA A 38 -12.29 4.64 -8.56
CA ALA A 38 -12.20 4.72 -10.01
C ALA A 38 -11.36 5.91 -10.53
N GLN A 39 -11.07 6.91 -9.68
CA GLN A 39 -10.25 8.07 -9.99
C GLN A 39 -8.79 7.90 -9.51
N GLY A 40 -8.42 6.74 -8.97
CA GLY A 40 -7.08 6.48 -8.46
C GLY A 40 -6.81 7.09 -7.08
N VAL A 41 -7.84 7.52 -6.36
CA VAL A 41 -7.70 8.07 -5.01
C VAL A 41 -7.63 6.93 -4.00
N VAL A 42 -6.61 6.99 -3.13
CA VAL A 42 -6.47 6.07 -1.99
C VAL A 42 -7.40 6.52 -0.87
N LEU A 43 -8.35 5.67 -0.51
CA LEU A 43 -9.36 5.86 0.52
C LEU A 43 -8.83 5.43 1.89
N ASP A 44 -9.34 6.06 2.95
CA ASP A 44 -8.83 5.89 4.32
C ASP A 44 -9.13 4.52 4.92
N THR A 45 -10.40 4.09 4.86
CA THR A 45 -10.84 2.87 5.55
C THR A 45 -11.86 2.08 4.73
N ILE A 46 -12.02 0.83 5.13
CA ILE A 46 -13.04 -0.09 4.65
C ILE A 46 -13.86 -0.58 5.83
N LYS A 47 -15.16 -0.73 5.63
CA LYS A 47 -16.05 -1.37 6.61
C LYS A 47 -15.78 -2.88 6.62
N ALA A 48 -15.47 -3.43 7.79
CA ALA A 48 -15.08 -4.84 7.92
C ALA A 48 -16.22 -5.83 7.64
N ASP A 49 -17.47 -5.41 7.82
CA ASP A 49 -18.67 -6.22 7.60
C ASP A 49 -19.13 -6.23 6.14
N THR A 50 -18.94 -5.13 5.40
CA THR A 50 -19.41 -5.00 4.01
C THR A 50 -18.30 -4.89 2.96
N CYS A 51 -17.04 -4.82 3.40
CA CYS A 51 -15.89 -4.48 2.54
C CYS A 51 -16.13 -3.21 1.70
N THR A 52 -16.95 -2.28 2.19
CA THR A 52 -17.25 -1.04 1.48
C THR A 52 -16.31 0.07 1.95
N PRO A 53 -15.63 0.77 1.03
CA PRO A 53 -14.77 1.88 1.41
C PRO A 53 -15.55 3.06 1.99
N SER A 54 -14.93 3.83 2.90
CA SER A 54 -15.52 5.07 3.40
C SER A 54 -15.45 6.17 2.33
N GLU A 55 -16.60 6.74 1.94
CA GLU A 55 -16.67 7.78 0.91
C GLU A 55 -16.03 9.12 1.35
N GLU A 56 -15.96 9.41 2.65
CA GLU A 56 -15.37 10.64 3.20
C GLU A 56 -13.84 10.59 3.39
N GLY A 57 -13.19 9.45 3.11
CA GLY A 57 -11.81 9.15 3.50
C GLY A 57 -10.71 9.56 2.50
N ALA A 58 -10.97 10.48 1.57
CA ALA A 58 -9.97 10.90 0.60
C ALA A 58 -9.00 11.92 1.21
N HIS A 59 -7.91 11.43 1.81
CA HIS A 59 -6.87 12.28 2.39
C HIS A 59 -5.54 12.15 1.65
N SER A 60 -4.85 13.27 1.43
CA SER A 60 -3.58 13.29 0.70
C SER A 60 -2.49 12.42 1.34
N TYR A 61 -2.51 12.28 2.67
CA TYR A 61 -1.55 11.43 3.38
C TYR A 61 -1.70 9.94 3.03
N ASN A 62 -2.91 9.47 2.68
CA ASN A 62 -3.13 8.07 2.29
C ASN A 62 -2.38 7.74 1.01
N ALA A 63 -2.52 8.61 0.00
CA ALA A 63 -1.77 8.49 -1.24
C ALA A 63 -0.26 8.64 -1.02
N GLY A 64 0.16 9.62 -0.20
CA GLY A 64 1.57 9.87 0.09
C GLY A 64 2.28 8.66 0.70
N PHE A 65 1.72 8.08 1.78
CA PHE A 65 2.31 6.92 2.43
C PHE A 65 2.24 5.65 1.57
N PHE A 66 1.19 5.51 0.76
CA PHE A 66 1.08 4.38 -0.16
C PHE A 66 2.18 4.45 -1.24
N LEU A 67 2.36 5.61 -1.88
CA LEU A 67 3.41 5.84 -2.88
C LEU A 67 4.81 5.65 -2.29
N GLU A 68 5.05 6.13 -1.06
CA GLU A 68 6.32 5.91 -0.36
C GLU A 68 6.61 4.40 -0.20
N GLY A 69 5.63 3.63 0.29
CA GLY A 69 5.79 2.18 0.45
C GLY A 69 6.00 1.45 -0.87
N LEU A 70 5.30 1.85 -1.94
CA LEU A 70 5.48 1.29 -3.28
C LEU A 70 6.87 1.59 -3.85
N ALA A 71 7.38 2.81 -3.69
CA ALA A 71 8.69 3.20 -4.17
C ALA A 71 9.80 2.37 -3.52
N ILE A 72 9.69 2.14 -2.21
CA ILE A 72 10.63 1.29 -1.47
C ILE A 72 10.50 -0.16 -1.95
N LEU A 73 9.28 -0.71 -2.05
CA LEU A 73 9.08 -2.05 -2.61
C LEU A 73 9.70 -2.23 -4.00
N ALA A 74 9.51 -1.25 -4.89
CA ALA A 74 10.06 -1.29 -6.24
C ALA A 74 11.59 -1.31 -6.24
N SER A 75 12.23 -0.50 -5.38
CA SER A 75 13.68 -0.33 -5.33
C SER A 75 14.45 -1.65 -5.10
N PHE A 76 13.91 -2.54 -4.26
CA PHE A 76 14.59 -3.79 -3.91
C PHE A 76 13.99 -5.04 -4.54
N THR A 77 12.73 -5.00 -5.02
CA THR A 77 12.14 -6.15 -5.72
C THR A 77 12.46 -6.17 -7.21
N LYS A 78 12.90 -5.05 -7.81
CA LYS A 78 13.05 -4.89 -9.27
C LYS A 78 11.78 -5.31 -10.04
N ASN A 79 10.61 -5.19 -9.41
CA ASN A 79 9.35 -5.62 -9.99
C ASN A 79 8.75 -4.47 -10.82
N SER A 80 8.90 -4.55 -12.14
CA SER A 80 8.42 -3.54 -13.10
C SER A 80 6.92 -3.27 -13.03
N THR A 81 6.14 -4.19 -12.47
CA THR A 81 4.69 -4.05 -12.29
C THR A 81 4.34 -2.99 -11.23
N LEU A 82 5.23 -2.76 -10.25
CA LEU A 82 5.04 -1.75 -9.21
C LEU A 82 5.49 -0.36 -9.67
N GLU A 83 6.41 -0.27 -10.62
CA GLU A 83 6.85 1.01 -11.20
C GLU A 83 5.84 1.64 -12.16
N GLN A 84 4.86 0.86 -12.64
CA GLN A 84 3.89 1.25 -13.66
C GLN A 84 2.46 1.44 -13.14
N ARG A 85 2.23 1.30 -11.82
CA ARG A 85 0.93 1.45 -11.17
C ARG A 85 0.88 2.73 -10.34
#